data_AF-A0A7X7A1B5-F1
#
_entry.id   AF-A0A7X7A1B5-F1
#
_cell.length_a   1.000
_cell.length_b   1.000
_cell.length_c   1.000
_cell.angle_alpha   90.00
_cell.angle_beta   90.00
_cell.angle_gamma   90.00
#
_symmetry.space_group_name_H-M   'P 1'
#
loop_
_entity.id
_entity.type
_entity.pdbx_description
1 polymer ?
#
loop_
_entity_poly.entity_id
_entity_poly.type
_entity_poly.pdbx_seq_one_letter_code
_entity_poly.pdbx_strand_id
1 'polypeptide(L)'
;MQLYSREFKDIIYEAELLKQDLTIMMENIVDLTRNLVDDMEAKAVNKNTIANANSPSQSLLYDNKNKLRVYELAQELNMDSNQLLSILKGLGNNYNSDFDFIDDQTAKIIKDFYNNIKNTALKPNPENNTLTEDYISKNYDQLDIEQIKNAHPYISVRILHEKGYDVKEIAKILDRGQGEVSLLLNLSKKAKVIQS
;
A
#
# COMPACT_ATOMS: atom_id res chain seq x y z
N MET A 1 45.58 -28.39 -16.13
CA MET A 1 44.63 -29.43 -15.64
C MET A 1 44.19 -29.24 -14.19
N GLN A 2 45.01 -28.74 -13.26
CA GLN A 2 44.60 -28.63 -11.85
C GLN A 2 43.56 -27.52 -11.55
N LEU A 3 43.55 -26.43 -12.32
CA LEU A 3 42.58 -25.33 -12.15
C LEU A 3 41.13 -25.77 -12.44
N TYR A 4 40.92 -26.46 -13.57
CA TYR A 4 39.61 -27.01 -13.95
C TYR A 4 39.04 -27.98 -12.92
N SER A 5 39.89 -28.77 -12.26
CA SER A 5 39.41 -29.68 -11.21
C SER A 5 38.96 -28.93 -9.95
N ARG A 6 39.50 -27.73 -9.69
CA ARG A 6 39.10 -26.89 -8.56
C ARG A 6 37.79 -26.16 -8.87
N GLU A 7 37.71 -25.50 -10.02
CA GLU A 7 36.48 -24.86 -10.47
C GLU A 7 35.32 -25.85 -10.58
N PHE A 8 35.58 -27.07 -11.07
CA PHE A 8 34.57 -28.13 -11.08
C PHE A 8 34.11 -28.54 -9.68
N LYS A 9 35.03 -28.63 -8.70
CA LYS A 9 34.66 -28.92 -7.30
C LYS A 9 33.85 -27.79 -6.69
N ASP A 10 34.19 -26.55 -6.98
CA ASP A 10 33.47 -25.37 -6.47
C ASP A 10 32.04 -25.32 -7.04
N ILE A 11 31.86 -25.63 -8.33
CA ILE A 11 30.53 -25.73 -8.96
C ILE A 11 29.70 -26.86 -8.35
N ILE A 12 30.32 -28.02 -8.08
CA ILE A 12 29.62 -29.15 -7.44
C ILE A 12 29.20 -28.79 -6.02
N TYR A 13 30.05 -28.07 -5.28
CA TYR A 13 29.73 -27.60 -3.94
C TYR A 13 28.57 -26.59 -3.93
N GLU A 14 28.58 -25.64 -4.88
CA GLU A 14 27.50 -24.67 -5.06
C GLU A 14 26.18 -25.36 -5.42
N ALA A 15 26.22 -26.34 -6.35
CA ALA A 15 25.04 -27.12 -6.71
C ALA A 15 24.49 -27.95 -5.54
N GLU A 16 25.36 -28.46 -4.66
CA GLU A 16 24.95 -29.21 -3.48
C GLU A 16 24.32 -28.32 -2.41
N LEU A 17 24.83 -27.11 -2.22
CA LEU A 17 24.24 -26.08 -1.36
C LEU A 17 22.86 -25.64 -1.87
N LEU A 18 22.74 -25.38 -3.18
CA LEU A 18 21.46 -25.03 -3.81
C LEU A 18 20.42 -26.14 -3.67
N LYS A 19 20.84 -27.41 -3.77
CA LYS A 19 19.95 -28.56 -3.53
C LYS A 19 19.44 -28.58 -2.09
N GLN A 20 20.31 -28.28 -1.13
CA GLN A 20 19.94 -28.23 0.29
C GLN A 20 18.93 -27.11 0.56
N ASP A 21 19.18 -25.91 0.05
CA ASP A 21 18.27 -24.76 0.21
C ASP A 21 16.90 -25.03 -0.42
N LEU A 22 16.88 -25.65 -1.62
CA LEU A 22 15.64 -26.05 -2.28
C LEU A 22 14.87 -27.09 -1.46
N THR A 23 15.57 -28.03 -0.82
CA THR A 23 14.95 -29.06 0.01
C THR A 23 14.28 -28.45 1.24
N ILE A 24 14.96 -27.52 1.92
CA ILE A 24 14.41 -26.78 3.07
C ILE A 24 13.20 -25.95 2.64
N MET A 25 13.26 -25.31 1.47
CA MET A 25 12.14 -24.55 0.93
C MET A 25 10.94 -25.45 0.61
N MET A 26 11.18 -26.62 0.00
CA MET A 26 10.13 -27.58 -0.30
C MET A 26 9.47 -28.13 0.97
N GLU A 27 10.25 -28.41 2.01
CA GLU A 27 9.73 -28.86 3.31
C GLU A 27 8.79 -27.80 3.92
N ASN A 28 9.22 -26.54 3.94
CA ASN A 28 8.40 -25.43 4.43
C ASN A 28 7.10 -25.24 3.61
N ILE A 29 7.16 -25.43 2.29
CA ILE A 29 5.98 -25.34 1.42
C ILE A 29 5.02 -26.49 1.70
N VAL A 30 5.52 -27.72 1.90
CA VAL A 30 4.68 -28.87 2.21
C VAL A 30 3.94 -28.64 3.53
N ASP A 31 4.62 -28.12 4.55
CA ASP A 31 4.00 -27.80 5.83
C ASP A 31 2.98 -26.66 5.71
N LEU A 32 3.29 -25.62 4.92
CA LEU A 32 2.33 -24.55 4.62
C LEU A 32 1.08 -25.09 3.92
N THR A 33 1.23 -25.99 2.95
CA THR A 33 0.09 -26.57 2.23
C THR A 33 -0.76 -27.48 3.11
N ARG A 34 -0.14 -28.24 4.02
CA ARG A 34 -0.88 -29.04 5.02
C ARG A 34 -1.72 -28.16 5.92
N ASN A 35 -1.13 -27.09 6.49
CA ASN A 35 -1.86 -26.16 7.33
C ASN A 35 -3.00 -25.44 6.59
N LEU A 36 -2.81 -25.13 5.30
CA LEU A 36 -3.85 -24.50 4.47
C LEU A 36 -4.98 -25.47 4.15
N VAL A 37 -4.66 -26.73 3.83
CA VAL A 37 -5.66 -27.79 3.61
C VAL A 37 -6.44 -28.06 4.89
N ASP A 38 -5.78 -28.12 6.04
CA ASP A 38 -6.42 -28.32 7.34
C ASP A 38 -7.37 -27.14 7.70
N ASP A 39 -6.97 -25.89 7.42
CA ASP A 39 -7.84 -24.71 7.60
C ASP A 39 -9.03 -24.71 6.61
N MET A 40 -8.81 -25.17 5.37
CA MET A 40 -9.89 -25.34 4.38
C MET A 40 -10.86 -26.45 4.78
N GLU A 41 -10.37 -27.57 5.30
CA GLU A 41 -11.19 -28.69 5.75
C GLU A 41 -11.97 -28.34 7.02
N ALA A 42 -11.35 -27.65 7.98
CA ALA A 42 -12.04 -27.13 9.16
C ALA A 42 -13.18 -26.15 8.79
N LYS A 43 -12.96 -25.30 7.79
CA LYS A 43 -14.01 -24.40 7.25
C LYS A 43 -15.09 -25.14 6.47
N ALA A 44 -14.77 -26.26 5.80
CA ALA A 44 -15.73 -27.08 5.08
C ALA A 44 -16.63 -27.91 6.01
N VAL A 45 -16.07 -28.47 7.09
CA VAL A 45 -16.83 -29.22 8.11
C VAL A 45 -17.83 -28.32 8.84
N ASN A 46 -17.49 -27.05 9.09
CA ASN A 46 -18.38 -26.08 9.73
C ASN A 46 -19.54 -25.62 8.82
N LYS A 47 -19.42 -25.77 7.49
CA LYS A 47 -20.52 -25.50 6.53
C LYS A 47 -21.48 -26.68 6.34
N ASN A 48 -21.05 -27.91 6.60
CA ASN A 48 -21.85 -29.11 6.34
C ASN A 48 -22.79 -29.54 7.47
N THR A 49 -22.72 -28.94 8.66
CA THR A 49 -23.66 -29.21 9.76
C THR A 49 -25.02 -28.51 9.61
N ILE A 50 -25.22 -27.67 8.57
CA ILE A 50 -26.50 -26.97 8.31
C ILE A 50 -27.20 -27.43 7.01
N ALA A 51 -26.57 -28.30 6.21
CA ALA A 51 -27.10 -28.68 4.89
C ALA A 51 -27.47 -30.15 4.80
N ASN A 52 -28.61 -30.55 5.39
CA ASN A 52 -29.23 -31.83 5.03
C ASN A 52 -30.77 -31.72 5.00
N ALA A 53 -31.29 -31.20 3.88
CA ALA A 53 -32.60 -31.53 3.31
C ALA A 53 -32.74 -30.96 1.88
N ASN A 54 -32.76 -31.87 0.90
CA ASN A 54 -33.51 -31.83 -0.38
C ASN A 54 -33.05 -30.91 -1.55
N SER A 55 -32.71 -31.57 -2.68
CA SER A 55 -32.53 -31.06 -4.05
C SER A 55 -33.87 -30.64 -4.73
N PRO A 56 -33.91 -30.10 -5.98
CA PRO A 56 -33.04 -29.20 -6.74
C PRO A 56 -33.78 -27.96 -7.33
N SER A 57 -33.02 -27.02 -7.88
CA SER A 57 -33.42 -25.92 -8.78
C SER A 57 -33.99 -24.61 -8.19
N GLN A 58 -33.14 -23.58 -8.31
CA GLN A 58 -33.49 -22.19 -8.64
C GLN A 58 -34.39 -21.44 -7.65
N SER A 59 -33.75 -20.92 -6.61
CA SER A 59 -33.60 -19.47 -6.43
C SER A 59 -32.81 -19.27 -5.13
N LEU A 60 -31.54 -18.91 -5.26
CA LEU A 60 -30.76 -18.48 -4.11
C LEU A 60 -31.25 -17.09 -3.72
N LEU A 61 -32.38 -17.05 -3.01
CA LEU A 61 -32.74 -15.98 -2.09
C LEU A 61 -31.73 -16.08 -0.95
N TYR A 62 -30.51 -15.62 -1.24
CA TYR A 62 -29.54 -15.30 -0.21
C TYR A 62 -30.20 -14.24 0.66
N ASP A 63 -30.37 -14.61 1.92
CA ASP A 63 -30.66 -13.76 3.06
C ASP A 63 -30.03 -12.37 2.83
N ASN A 64 -30.87 -11.36 2.54
CA ASN A 64 -30.44 -10.00 2.19
C ASN A 64 -29.88 -9.24 3.41
N LYS A 65 -29.33 -9.95 4.39
CA LYS A 65 -28.70 -9.41 5.59
C LYS A 65 -27.18 -9.24 5.46
N ASN A 66 -26.54 -9.87 4.47
CA ASN A 66 -25.07 -9.89 4.38
C ASN A 66 -24.52 -9.19 3.13
N LYS A 67 -25.33 -8.36 2.46
CA LYS A 67 -24.92 -7.59 1.27
C LYS A 67 -24.96 -6.11 1.59
N LEU A 68 -23.78 -5.48 1.66
CA LEU A 68 -23.62 -4.05 1.92
C LEU A 68 -23.52 -3.32 0.57
N ARG A 69 -24.24 -2.21 0.37
CA ARG A 69 -24.10 -1.45 -0.88
C ARG A 69 -22.76 -0.71 -0.91
N VAL A 70 -22.18 -0.50 -2.10
CA VAL A 70 -20.89 0.22 -2.24
C VAL A 70 -20.91 1.57 -1.52
N TYR A 71 -21.99 2.36 -1.65
CA TYR A 71 -22.08 3.66 -0.96
C TYR A 71 -22.09 3.54 0.57
N GLU A 72 -22.66 2.46 1.13
CA GLU A 72 -22.74 2.26 2.58
C GLU A 72 -21.36 1.94 3.14
N LEU A 73 -20.59 1.12 2.41
CA LEU A 73 -19.19 0.85 2.73
C LEU A 73 -18.32 2.10 2.61
N ALA A 74 -18.54 2.91 1.56
CA ALA A 74 -17.82 4.16 1.36
C ALA A 74 -18.06 5.14 2.51
N GLN A 75 -19.32 5.28 2.95
CA GLN A 75 -19.68 6.11 4.09
C GLN A 75 -19.04 5.62 5.39
N GLU A 76 -19.04 4.31 5.65
CA GLU A 76 -18.39 3.73 6.83
C GLU A 76 -16.88 4.01 6.86
N LEU A 77 -16.25 4.05 5.69
CA LEU A 77 -14.83 4.35 5.51
C LEU A 77 -14.50 5.85 5.41
N ASN A 78 -15.49 6.74 5.54
CA ASN A 78 -15.37 8.19 5.32
C ASN A 78 -14.73 8.55 3.96
N MET A 79 -15.09 7.85 2.90
CA MET A 79 -14.61 8.12 1.53
C MET A 79 -15.78 8.33 0.56
N ASP A 80 -15.49 8.98 -0.57
CA ASP A 80 -16.48 9.14 -1.64
C ASP A 80 -16.77 7.81 -2.33
N SER A 81 -18.04 7.53 -2.64
CA SER A 81 -18.47 6.30 -3.34
C SER A 81 -17.72 6.12 -4.68
N ASN A 82 -17.45 7.21 -5.39
CA ASN A 82 -16.64 7.23 -6.61
C ASN A 82 -15.16 6.87 -6.36
N GLN A 83 -14.61 7.26 -5.22
CA GLN A 83 -13.24 6.90 -4.82
C GLN A 83 -13.18 5.41 -4.50
N LEU A 84 -14.17 4.89 -3.78
CA LEU A 84 -14.28 3.46 -3.50
C LEU A 84 -14.42 2.66 -4.81
N LEU A 85 -15.27 3.10 -5.75
CA LEU A 85 -15.40 2.49 -7.07
C LEU A 85 -14.09 2.47 -7.86
N SER A 86 -13.30 3.54 -7.77
CA SER A 86 -12.01 3.62 -8.45
C SER A 86 -11.01 2.60 -7.90
N ILE A 87 -10.99 2.43 -6.57
CA ILE A 87 -10.17 1.43 -5.89
C ILE A 87 -10.65 0.02 -6.24
N LEU A 88 -11.96 -0.20 -6.23
CA LEU A 88 -12.57 -1.49 -6.58
C LEU A 88 -12.26 -1.93 -8.01
N LYS A 89 -12.32 -0.99 -8.96
CA LYS A 89 -11.91 -1.23 -10.36
C LYS A 89 -10.43 -1.56 -10.46
N GLY A 90 -9.57 -0.88 -9.70
CA GLY A 90 -8.13 -1.17 -9.62
C GLY A 90 -7.80 -2.56 -9.04
N LEU A 91 -8.66 -3.07 -8.16
CA LEU A 91 -8.56 -4.41 -7.57
C LEU A 91 -9.11 -5.52 -8.50
N GLY A 92 -9.58 -5.17 -9.70
CA GLY A 92 -10.13 -6.13 -10.67
C GLY A 92 -11.57 -6.56 -10.39
N ASN A 93 -12.29 -5.85 -9.50
CA ASN A 93 -13.70 -6.13 -9.22
C ASN A 93 -14.61 -5.29 -10.13
N ASN A 94 -15.64 -5.93 -10.72
CA ASN A 94 -16.56 -5.32 -11.68
C ASN A 94 -17.69 -4.51 -11.04
N TYR A 95 -17.41 -3.76 -9.98
CA TYR A 95 -18.38 -2.83 -9.40
C TYR A 95 -18.41 -1.56 -10.25
N ASN A 96 -19.55 -1.31 -10.88
CA ASN A 96 -19.73 -0.22 -11.83
C ASN A 96 -20.63 0.89 -11.28
N SER A 97 -21.34 0.62 -10.18
CA SER A 97 -22.30 1.54 -9.59
C SER A 97 -22.18 1.57 -8.06
N ASP A 98 -22.45 2.74 -7.48
CA ASP A 98 -22.53 2.97 -6.03
C ASP A 98 -23.59 2.11 -5.34
N PHE A 99 -24.56 1.62 -6.11
CA PHE A 99 -25.64 0.77 -5.63
C PHE A 99 -25.35 -0.72 -5.75
N ASP A 100 -24.19 -1.11 -6.29
CA ASP A 100 -23.82 -2.51 -6.38
C ASP A 100 -23.63 -3.11 -4.98
N PHE A 101 -23.91 -4.40 -4.86
CA PHE A 101 -23.84 -5.11 -3.60
C PHE A 101 -22.46 -5.74 -3.42
N ILE A 102 -21.81 -5.40 -2.32
CA ILE A 102 -20.55 -5.98 -1.87
C ILE A 102 -20.88 -7.07 -0.85
N ASP A 103 -20.25 -8.23 -1.01
CA ASP A 103 -20.32 -9.32 -0.03
C ASP A 103 -19.58 -8.92 1.26
N ASP A 104 -20.07 -9.36 2.42
CA ASP A 104 -19.47 -9.05 3.72
C ASP A 104 -17.98 -9.45 3.80
N GLN A 105 -17.58 -10.56 3.15
CA GLN A 105 -16.17 -10.96 3.10
C GLN A 105 -15.32 -9.96 2.30
N THR A 106 -15.83 -9.51 1.16
CA THR A 106 -15.17 -8.51 0.33
C THR A 106 -15.11 -7.16 1.03
N ALA A 107 -16.19 -6.76 1.71
CA ALA A 107 -16.23 -5.54 2.51
C ALA A 107 -15.18 -5.57 3.64
N LYS A 108 -15.03 -6.72 4.31
CA LYS A 108 -14.02 -6.91 5.36
C LYS A 108 -12.60 -6.82 4.83
N ILE A 109 -12.30 -7.46 3.69
CA ILE A 109 -10.99 -7.34 3.02
C ILE A 109 -10.68 -5.88 2.67
N ILE A 110 -11.67 -5.14 2.15
CA ILE A 110 -11.50 -3.72 1.81
C ILE A 110 -11.28 -2.88 3.06
N LYS A 111 -12.00 -3.16 4.16
CA LYS A 111 -11.80 -2.49 5.46
C LYS A 111 -10.40 -2.77 5.99
N ASP A 112 -9.96 -4.02 5.97
CA ASP A 112 -8.63 -4.40 6.45
C ASP A 112 -7.53 -3.78 5.60
N PHE A 113 -7.69 -3.75 4.27
CA PHE A 113 -6.78 -3.10 3.34
C PHE A 113 -6.73 -1.58 3.54
N TYR A 114 -7.89 -0.92 3.64
CA TYR A 114 -7.96 0.52 3.88
C TYR A 114 -7.38 0.90 5.24
N ASN A 115 -7.68 0.13 6.29
CA ASN A 115 -7.09 0.33 7.61
C ASN A 115 -5.59 0.04 7.60
N ASN A 116 -5.11 -0.94 6.84
CA ASN A 116 -3.68 -1.18 6.67
C ASN A 116 -3.01 0.03 6.00
N ILE A 117 -3.56 0.53 4.87
CA ILE A 117 -3.07 1.73 4.19
C ILE A 117 -3.07 2.94 5.13
N LYS A 118 -4.17 3.17 5.85
CA LYS A 118 -4.31 4.27 6.81
C LYS A 118 -3.31 4.13 7.97
N ASN A 119 -3.07 2.92 8.45
CA ASN A 119 -2.09 2.67 9.51
C ASN A 119 -0.64 2.71 9.02
N THR A 120 -0.35 2.34 7.77
CA THR A 120 0.96 2.59 7.14
C THR A 120 1.16 4.08 6.82
N ALA A 121 0.08 4.82 6.58
CA ALA A 121 0.11 6.28 6.44
C ALA A 121 0.18 7.02 7.78
N LEU A 122 -0.05 6.34 8.92
CA LEU A 122 -0.05 6.91 10.27
C LEU A 122 1.01 6.33 11.21
N LYS A 123 1.79 5.32 10.78
CA LYS A 123 3.01 4.90 11.48
C LYS A 123 4.21 5.40 10.69
N PRO A 124 5.02 6.33 11.24
CA PRO A 124 6.27 6.71 10.62
C PRO A 124 7.16 5.47 10.61
N ASN A 125 7.34 4.87 9.43
CA ASN A 125 8.41 3.92 9.21
C ASN A 125 9.73 4.74 9.24
N PRO A 126 10.63 4.53 10.22
CA PRO A 126 11.79 5.39 10.43
C PRO A 126 12.85 5.32 9.32
N GLU A 127 12.63 4.56 8.23
CA GLU A 127 13.67 4.36 7.20
C GLU A 127 13.36 4.94 5.82
N ASN A 128 12.19 5.54 5.57
CA ASN A 128 11.94 6.29 4.33
C ASN A 128 11.00 7.48 4.59
N ASN A 129 11.53 8.50 5.26
CA ASN A 129 10.81 9.73 5.61
C ASN A 129 10.68 10.68 4.40
N THR A 130 10.20 10.18 3.27
CA THR A 130 9.92 11.00 2.08
C THR A 130 8.40 11.11 1.95
N LEU A 131 7.82 12.11 2.63
CA LEU A 131 6.48 12.58 2.33
C LEU A 131 6.40 12.86 0.82
N THR A 132 5.52 12.16 0.11
CA THR A 132 5.39 12.30 -1.35
C THR A 132 5.05 13.75 -1.71
N GLU A 133 5.70 14.30 -2.74
CA GLU A 133 5.54 15.68 -3.23
C GLU A 133 4.06 16.11 -3.35
N ASP A 134 3.19 15.21 -3.81
CA ASP A 134 1.76 15.46 -3.99
C ASP A 134 0.98 15.67 -2.68
N TYR A 135 1.36 14.98 -1.60
CA TYR A 135 0.70 15.14 -0.30
C TYR A 135 1.11 16.46 0.36
N ILE A 136 2.39 16.80 0.25
CA ILE A 136 2.94 18.04 0.79
C ILE A 136 2.32 19.25 0.07
N SER A 137 2.20 19.21 -1.25
CA SER A 137 1.62 20.32 -2.02
C SER A 137 0.12 20.53 -1.73
N LYS A 138 -0.61 19.51 -1.27
CA LYS A 138 -2.05 19.60 -0.97
C LYS A 138 -2.35 19.98 0.48
N ASN A 139 -1.42 19.77 1.42
CA ASN A 139 -1.64 19.95 2.86
C ASN A 139 -0.61 20.90 3.51
N TYR A 140 -0.02 21.82 2.75
CA TYR A 140 1.07 22.69 3.23
C TYR A 140 0.69 23.56 4.44
N ASP A 141 -0.60 23.89 4.60
CA ASP A 141 -1.13 24.70 5.70
C ASP A 141 -1.10 23.98 7.07
N GLN A 142 -1.06 22.65 7.08
CA GLN A 142 -1.10 21.84 8.31
C GLN A 142 0.28 21.29 8.73
N LEU A 143 1.33 21.55 7.95
CA LEU A 143 2.67 21.02 8.21
C LEU A 143 3.43 21.84 9.24
N ASP A 144 4.04 21.16 10.21
CA ASP A 144 4.92 21.77 11.20
C ASP A 144 6.31 22.09 10.61
N ILE A 145 7.04 23.04 11.21
CA ILE A 145 8.35 23.50 10.74
C ILE A 145 9.36 22.35 10.71
N GLU A 146 9.32 21.43 11.68
CA GLU A 146 10.21 20.27 11.70
C GLU A 146 9.92 19.28 10.56
N GLN A 147 8.64 19.10 10.21
CA GLN A 147 8.24 18.25 9.08
C GLN A 147 8.70 18.87 7.76
N ILE A 148 8.66 20.19 7.66
CA ILE A 148 9.15 20.94 6.51
C ILE A 148 10.68 20.84 6.40
N LYS A 149 11.42 20.85 7.53
CA LYS A 149 12.88 20.72 7.53
C LYS A 149 13.37 19.38 6.99
N ASN A 150 12.61 18.31 7.27
CA ASN A 150 12.92 16.95 6.82
C ASN A 150 12.43 16.64 5.39
N ALA A 151 11.64 17.54 4.79
CA ALA A 151 11.18 17.38 3.41
C ALA A 151 12.30 17.65 2.38
N HIS A 152 12.01 17.35 1.11
CA HIS A 152 12.94 17.59 0.01
C HIS A 152 13.34 19.09 -0.08
N PRO A 153 14.61 19.44 -0.34
CA PRO A 153 15.11 20.82 -0.25
C PRO A 153 14.29 21.86 -1.01
N TYR A 154 13.85 21.49 -2.22
CA TYR A 154 13.04 22.36 -3.07
C TYR A 154 11.65 22.64 -2.48
N ILE A 155 11.05 21.62 -1.88
CA ILE A 155 9.71 21.69 -1.30
C ILE A 155 9.76 22.52 -0.01
N SER A 156 10.75 22.27 0.84
CA SER A 156 10.93 22.99 2.10
C SER A 156 11.10 24.49 1.88
N VAL A 157 11.96 24.86 0.93
CA VAL A 157 12.19 26.27 0.56
C VAL A 157 10.92 26.90 0.00
N ARG A 158 10.21 26.20 -0.88
CA ARG A 158 8.97 26.70 -1.49
C ARG A 158 7.87 26.93 -0.44
N ILE A 159 7.63 25.97 0.44
CA ILE A 159 6.59 26.07 1.48
C ILE A 159 6.91 27.20 2.46
N LEU A 160 8.15 27.31 2.92
CA LEU A 160 8.50 28.39 3.85
C LEU A 160 8.36 29.76 3.17
N HIS A 161 8.71 29.86 1.89
CA HIS A 161 8.50 31.08 1.14
C HIS A 161 7.00 31.38 0.92
N GLU A 162 6.17 30.36 0.65
CA GLU A 162 4.71 30.50 0.55
C GLU A 162 4.06 30.84 1.91
N LYS A 163 4.64 30.39 3.03
CA LYS A 163 4.27 30.78 4.41
C LYS A 163 4.71 32.21 4.77
N GLY A 164 5.48 32.88 3.91
CA GLY A 164 5.88 34.27 4.08
C GLY A 164 7.24 34.52 4.75
N TYR A 165 8.05 33.47 4.95
CA TYR A 165 9.41 33.63 5.49
C TYR A 165 10.36 34.23 4.45
N ASP A 166 11.26 35.12 4.88
CA ASP A 166 12.29 35.70 4.02
C ASP A 166 13.42 34.68 3.75
N VAL A 167 14.15 34.87 2.64
CA VAL A 167 15.27 34.00 2.23
C VAL A 167 16.31 33.83 3.35
N LYS A 168 16.55 34.89 4.14
CA LYS A 168 17.47 34.85 5.28
C LYS A 168 16.96 33.98 6.42
N GLU A 169 15.65 33.97 6.65
CA GLU A 169 14.99 33.18 7.70
C GLU A 169 14.92 31.72 7.30
N ILE A 170 14.56 31.43 6.05
CA ILE A 170 14.55 30.09 5.47
C ILE A 170 15.95 29.47 5.56
N ALA A 171 16.99 30.22 5.21
CA ALA A 171 18.38 29.80 5.33
C ALA A 171 18.75 29.38 6.76
N LYS A 172 18.30 30.13 7.77
CA LYS A 172 18.51 29.80 9.19
C LYS A 172 17.70 28.58 9.63
N ILE A 173 16.45 28.46 9.20
CA ILE A 173 15.55 27.35 9.57
C ILE A 173 16.04 26.02 8.98
N LEU A 174 16.48 26.04 7.72
CA LEU A 174 16.92 24.86 7.00
C LEU A 174 18.42 24.56 7.16
N ASP A 175 19.17 25.42 7.84
CA ASP A 175 20.63 25.36 7.98
C ASP A 175 21.34 25.29 6.62
N ARG A 176 20.95 26.18 5.69
CA ARG A 176 21.42 26.24 4.29
C ARG A 176 21.93 27.64 3.93
N GLY A 177 22.76 27.71 2.88
CA GLY A 177 23.26 28.99 2.38
C GLY A 177 22.17 29.84 1.71
N GLN A 178 22.19 31.16 1.89
CA GLN A 178 21.22 32.07 1.26
C GLN A 178 21.23 32.00 -0.29
N GLY A 179 22.40 31.77 -0.88
CA GLY A 179 22.54 31.57 -2.32
C GLY A 179 21.88 30.27 -2.81
N GLU A 180 21.96 29.20 -2.01
CA GLU A 180 21.31 27.92 -2.29
C GLU A 180 19.79 28.06 -2.23
N VAL A 181 19.26 28.70 -1.18
CA VAL A 181 17.82 28.95 -1.03
C VAL A 181 17.28 29.77 -2.21
N SER A 182 18.01 30.81 -2.64
CA SER A 182 17.62 31.63 -3.80
C SER A 182 17.63 30.83 -5.10
N LEU A 183 18.62 29.96 -5.29
CA LEU A 183 18.70 29.08 -6.46
C LEU A 183 17.54 28.09 -6.50
N LEU A 184 17.24 27.44 -5.36
CA LEU A 184 16.12 26.49 -5.23
C LEU A 184 14.78 27.16 -5.54
N LEU A 185 14.58 28.39 -5.08
CA LEU A 185 13.37 29.18 -5.35
C LEU A 185 13.24 29.58 -6.84
N ASN A 186 14.35 29.92 -7.50
CA ASN A 186 14.33 30.26 -8.93
C ASN A 186 14.04 29.04 -9.80
N LEU A 187 14.59 27.88 -9.44
CA LEU A 187 14.33 26.62 -10.11
C LEU A 187 12.87 26.16 -9.94
N SER A 188 12.28 26.36 -8.75
CA SER A 188 10.88 26.02 -8.51
C SER A 188 9.92 26.87 -9.37
N LYS A 189 10.21 28.16 -9.57
CA LYS A 189 9.45 29.03 -10.49
C LYS A 189 9.60 28.62 -11.94
N LYS A 190 10.81 28.25 -12.38
CA LYS A 190 11.09 27.88 -13.77
C LYS A 190 10.49 26.52 -14.16
N ALA A 191 10.45 25.56 -13.24
CA ALA A 191 9.81 24.26 -13.46
C ALA A 191 8.32 24.38 -13.80
N LYS A 192 7.61 25.35 -13.20
CA LYS A 192 6.19 25.63 -13.48
C LYS A 192 5.95 26.17 -14.89
N VAL A 193 6.92 26.89 -15.46
CA VAL A 193 6.83 27.51 -16.79
C VAL A 193 6.98 26.49 -17.93
N ILE A 194 7.62 25.34 -17.68
CA ILE A 194 7.88 24.33 -18.73
C ILE A 194 6.70 23.34 -18.86
N GLN A 195 5.78 23.32 -17.89
CA GLN A 195 4.57 22.47 -17.90
C GLN A 195 3.27 23.25 -18.25
N SER A 196 3.37 24.51 -18.69
CA SER A 196 2.25 25.30 -19.22
C SER A 196 2.40 25.47 -20.73
#